data_AF-A0A2R8F0P4-F1
#
_entry.id   AF-A0A2R8F0P4-F1
#
_cell.length_a   1.000
_cell.length_b   1.000
_cell.length_c   1.000
_cell.angle_alpha   90.00
_cell.angle_beta   90.00
_cell.angle_gamma   90.00
#
_symmetry.space_group_name_H-M   'P 1'
#
loop_
_entity.id
_entity.type
_entity.pdbx_description
1 polymer ?
#
loop_
_entity_poly.entity_id
_entity_poly.type
_entity_poly.pdbx_seq_one_letter_code
_entity_poly.pdbx_strand_id
1 'polypeptide(L)'
;MDYPIVKACKIFNISRNTIYRWKHLKWETGDIKAKPYGTAKGYNAKINLKEFEELIINHHDKTSKELSIILGNRLQRTRINYYRKLLGYTYKKNSFSSQKGYCVKE
;
A
#
# COMPACT_ATOMS: atom_id res chain seq x y z
N MET A 1 43.23 17.66 -0.95
CA MET A 1 42.86 17.57 0.48
C MET A 1 41.59 18.38 0.71
N ASP A 2 40.45 17.73 0.90
CA ASP A 2 39.16 18.35 1.25
C ASP A 2 39.15 18.89 2.69
N TYR A 3 40.10 19.77 3.02
CA TYR A 3 40.25 20.45 4.31
C TYR A 3 38.94 21.04 4.88
N PRO A 4 38.06 21.69 4.07
CA PRO A 4 36.79 22.20 4.58
C PRO A 4 35.80 21.11 4.97
N ILE A 5 35.80 19.94 4.31
CA ILE A 5 34.88 18.84 4.64
C ILE A 5 35.29 18.20 5.96
N VAL A 6 36.59 17.94 6.16
CA VAL A 6 37.08 17.33 7.42
C VAL A 6 36.81 18.25 8.61
N LYS A 7 36.96 19.56 8.44
CA LYS A 7 36.61 20.56 9.47
C LYS A 7 35.10 20.58 9.75
N ALA A 8 34.27 20.55 8.71
CA ALA A 8 32.82 20.47 8.87
C ALA A 8 32.36 19.18 9.57
N CYS A 9 32.97 18.03 9.25
CA CYS A 9 32.67 16.76 9.96
C CYS A 9 32.91 16.89 11.47
N LYS A 10 34.00 17.53 11.89
CA LYS A 10 34.35 17.72 13.30
C LYS A 10 33.41 18.71 14.00
N ILE A 11 33.11 19.84 13.36
CA ILE A 11 32.24 20.88 13.94
C ILE A 11 30.81 20.38 14.12
N PHE A 12 30.27 19.72 13.10
CA PHE A 12 28.86 19.30 13.11
C PHE A 12 28.65 17.88 13.64
N ASN A 13 29.72 17.13 13.93
CA ASN A 13 29.69 15.71 14.29
C ASN A 13 28.92 14.85 13.27
N ILE A 14 29.18 15.09 11.98
CA ILE A 14 28.50 14.44 10.86
C ILE A 14 29.53 13.63 10.06
N SER A 15 29.11 12.46 9.55
CA SER A 15 29.97 11.63 8.71
C SER A 15 30.36 12.35 7.41
N ARG A 16 31.59 12.12 6.93
CA ARG A 16 32.06 12.64 5.64
C ARG A 16 31.13 12.25 4.49
N ASN A 17 30.57 11.04 4.55
CA ASN A 17 29.63 10.51 3.56
C ASN A 17 28.34 11.35 3.49
N THR A 18 27.79 11.76 4.63
CA THR A 18 26.60 12.62 4.69
C THR A 18 26.85 13.96 3.98
N ILE A 19 28.02 14.57 4.20
CA ILE A 19 28.38 15.84 3.55
C ILE A 19 28.50 15.68 2.03
N TYR A 20 29.12 14.59 1.55
CA TYR A 20 29.17 14.29 0.12
C TYR A 20 27.79 14.07 -0.47
N ARG A 21 26.89 13.35 0.22
CA ARG A 21 25.50 13.15 -0.21
C ARG A 21 24.73 14.47 -0.32
N TRP A 22 24.93 15.41 0.60
CA TRP A 22 24.31 16.73 0.51
C TRP A 22 24.88 17.58 -0.63
N LYS A 23 26.19 17.53 -0.87
CA LYS A 23 26.80 18.17 -2.05
C LYS A 23 26.24 17.61 -3.35
N HIS A 24 26.11 16.28 -3.43
CA HIS A 24 25.54 15.60 -4.58
C HIS A 24 24.07 16.00 -4.78
N LEU A 25 23.27 16.01 -3.71
CA LEU A 25 21.87 16.43 -3.76
C LEU A 25 21.75 17.87 -4.26
N LYS A 26 22.56 18.80 -3.74
CA LYS A 26 22.58 20.19 -4.20
C LYS A 26 22.98 20.32 -5.68
N TRP A 27 23.91 19.49 -6.14
CA TRP A 27 24.33 19.49 -7.54
C TRP A 27 23.19 18.99 -8.46
N GLU A 28 22.45 17.97 -8.05
CA GLU A 28 21.33 17.43 -8.84
C GLU A 28 20.07 18.30 -8.81
N THR A 29 19.69 18.82 -7.64
CA THR A 29 18.37 19.46 -7.43
C THR A 29 18.46 20.97 -7.25
N GLY A 30 19.65 21.52 -7.09
CA GLY A 30 19.87 22.93 -6.70
C GLY A 30 19.57 23.23 -5.22
N ASP A 31 19.08 22.25 -4.45
CA ASP A 31 18.61 22.41 -3.07
C ASP A 31 19.17 21.30 -2.15
N ILE A 32 19.24 21.56 -0.84
CA ILE A 32 19.67 20.60 0.19
C ILE A 32 18.46 20.08 1.00
N LYS A 33 17.23 20.54 0.70
CA LYS A 33 16.02 20.05 1.39
C LYS A 33 15.98 18.53 1.42
N ALA A 34 15.68 18.00 2.61
CA ALA A 34 15.44 16.57 2.76
C ALA A 34 14.35 16.13 1.79
N LYS A 35 14.52 14.95 1.20
CA LYS A 35 13.43 14.33 0.45
C LYS A 35 12.20 14.30 1.37
N PRO A 36 11.01 14.66 0.89
CA PRO A 36 9.81 14.59 1.71
C PRO A 36 9.74 13.18 2.29
N TYR A 37 9.37 13.09 3.57
CA TYR A 37 9.05 11.81 4.19
C TYR A 37 7.82 11.27 3.45
N GLY A 38 8.05 10.58 2.34
CA GLY A 38 6.98 9.86 1.66
C GLY A 38 6.55 8.73 2.57
N THR A 39 5.25 8.45 2.62
CA THR A 39 4.79 7.12 3.02
C THR A 39 5.62 6.12 2.24
N ALA A 40 6.45 5.32 2.93
CA ALA A 40 7.20 4.23 2.33
C ALA A 40 6.26 3.54 1.35
N LYS A 41 6.69 3.36 0.09
CA LYS A 41 5.86 2.80 -0.99
C LYS A 41 5.09 1.62 -0.39
N GLY A 42 3.80 1.83 -0.14
CA GLY A 42 2.97 0.84 0.53
C GLY A 42 3.03 -0.45 -0.28
N TYR A 43 2.78 -1.58 0.38
CA TYR A 43 2.70 -2.86 -0.32
C TYR A 43 1.79 -2.73 -1.54
N ASN A 44 2.32 -2.90 -2.75
CA ASN A 44 1.54 -2.86 -3.98
C ASN A 44 0.44 -3.92 -3.86
N ALA A 45 -0.82 -3.50 -3.89
CA ALA A 45 -1.95 -4.41 -3.84
C ALA A 45 -1.84 -5.44 -4.97
N LYS A 46 -1.98 -6.73 -4.65
CA LYS A 46 -1.95 -7.84 -5.64
C LYS A 46 -3.06 -7.77 -6.70
N ILE A 47 -4.05 -6.90 -6.51
CA ILE A 47 -5.18 -6.66 -7.41
C ILE A 47 -5.50 -5.16 -7.42
N ASN A 48 -6.02 -4.66 -8.53
CA ASN A 48 -6.56 -3.30 -8.59
C ASN A 48 -7.89 -3.24 -7.81
N LEU A 49 -8.11 -2.17 -7.05
CA LEU A 49 -9.33 -2.01 -6.25
C LEU A 49 -10.60 -2.00 -7.13
N LYS A 50 -10.51 -1.40 -8.33
CA LYS A 50 -11.63 -1.31 -9.28
C LYS A 50 -12.02 -2.68 -9.84
N GLU A 51 -11.03 -3.47 -10.23
CA GLU A 51 -11.21 -4.85 -10.71
C GLU A 51 -11.87 -5.72 -9.61
N PHE A 52 -11.46 -5.52 -8.36
CA PHE A 52 -12.08 -6.20 -7.23
C PHE A 52 -13.53 -5.75 -6.96
N GLU A 53 -13.85 -4.48 -7.14
CA GLU A 53 -15.23 -3.97 -7.01
C GLU A 53 -16.14 -4.58 -8.08
N GLU A 54 -15.72 -4.60 -9.36
CA GLU A 54 -16.46 -5.26 -10.45
C GLU A 54 -16.69 -6.75 -10.17
N LEU A 55 -15.69 -7.44 -9.62
CA LEU A 55 -15.81 -8.84 -9.22
C LEU A 55 -16.85 -9.05 -8.11
N ILE A 56 -16.93 -8.15 -7.13
CA ILE A 56 -17.97 -8.21 -6.09
C ILE A 56 -19.36 -8.00 -6.68
N ILE A 57 -19.52 -7.04 -7.60
CA ILE A 57 -20.81 -6.75 -8.23
C ILE A 57 -21.31 -7.97 -9.03
N ASN A 58 -20.43 -8.58 -9.83
CA ASN A 58 -20.77 -9.75 -10.64
C ASN A 58 -21.01 -11.03 -9.80
N HIS A 59 -20.42 -11.11 -8.61
CA HIS A 59 -20.47 -12.29 -7.72
C HIS A 59 -20.93 -11.95 -6.31
N HIS A 60 -21.97 -11.13 -6.20
CA HIS A 60 -22.46 -10.61 -4.91
C HIS A 60 -22.93 -11.71 -3.95
N ASP A 61 -23.37 -12.87 -4.46
CA ASP A 61 -23.82 -14.04 -3.68
C ASP A 61 -22.66 -14.89 -3.12
N LYS A 62 -21.42 -14.64 -3.55
CA LYS A 62 -20.27 -15.48 -3.20
C LYS A 62 -19.62 -15.10 -1.87
N THR A 63 -19.27 -16.14 -1.12
CA THR A 63 -18.46 -16.05 0.09
C THR A 63 -17.00 -15.72 -0.25
N SER A 64 -16.26 -15.19 0.71
CA SER A 64 -14.84 -14.87 0.50
C SER A 64 -13.97 -16.11 0.19
N LYS A 65 -14.43 -17.32 0.50
CA LYS A 65 -13.75 -18.58 0.10
C LYS A 65 -13.98 -18.88 -1.38
N GLU A 66 -15.23 -18.76 -1.86
CA GLU A 66 -15.57 -18.95 -3.27
C GLU A 66 -14.88 -17.89 -4.15
N LEU A 67 -14.85 -16.63 -3.72
CA LEU A 67 -14.14 -15.56 -4.43
C LEU A 67 -12.63 -15.83 -4.54
N SER A 68 -12.01 -16.40 -3.49
CA SER A 68 -10.60 -16.83 -3.54
C SER A 68 -10.35 -17.87 -4.62
N ILE A 69 -11.27 -18.83 -4.80
CA ILE A 69 -11.17 -19.87 -5.82
C ILE A 69 -11.36 -19.27 -7.22
N ILE A 70 -12.35 -18.40 -7.42
CA ILE A 70 -12.60 -17.69 -8.70
C ILE A 70 -11.35 -16.89 -9.12
N LEU A 71 -10.67 -16.27 -8.14
CA LEU A 71 -9.42 -15.53 -8.36
C LEU A 71 -8.18 -16.43 -8.52
N GLY A 72 -8.33 -17.75 -8.66
CA GLY A 72 -7.20 -18.68 -8.79
C GLY A 72 -6.29 -18.71 -7.57
N ASN A 73 -6.85 -18.50 -6.37
CA ASN A 73 -6.12 -18.38 -5.10
C ASN A 73 -5.04 -17.29 -5.07
N ARG A 74 -5.11 -16.30 -5.98
CA ARG A 74 -4.21 -15.13 -6.00
C ARG A 74 -4.39 -14.23 -4.78
N LEU A 75 -5.62 -14.19 -4.23
CA LEU A 75 -5.97 -13.46 -3.01
C LEU A 75 -6.50 -14.42 -1.94
N GLN A 76 -5.93 -14.33 -0.74
CA GLN A 76 -6.42 -15.06 0.42
C GLN A 76 -7.72 -14.46 0.96
N ARG A 77 -8.52 -15.29 1.65
CA ARG A 77 -9.79 -14.90 2.27
C ARG A 77 -9.71 -13.65 3.15
N THR A 78 -8.62 -13.48 3.91
CA THR A 78 -8.38 -12.31 4.78
C THR A 78 -8.24 -11.02 3.99
N ARG A 79 -7.51 -11.05 2.86
CA ARG A 79 -7.38 -9.91 1.93
C ARG A 79 -8.71 -9.56 1.27
N ILE A 80 -9.50 -10.57 0.88
CA ILE A 80 -10.83 -10.36 0.30
C ILE A 80 -11.76 -9.65 1.30
N ASN A 81 -11.73 -10.06 2.58
CA ASN A 81 -12.51 -9.40 3.62
C ASN A 81 -12.02 -7.97 3.89
N TYR A 82 -10.71 -7.74 3.85
CA TYR A 82 -10.13 -6.40 3.97
C TYR A 82 -10.61 -5.48 2.84
N TYR A 83 -10.52 -5.92 1.57
CA TYR A 83 -10.96 -5.10 0.44
C TYR A 83 -12.48 -4.86 0.43
N ARG A 84 -13.28 -5.85 0.84
CA ARG A 84 -14.73 -5.67 1.07
C ARG A 84 -14.98 -4.50 2.02
N LYS A 85 -14.35 -4.51 3.20
CA LYS A 85 -14.47 -3.42 4.19
C LYS A 85 -13.96 -2.08 3.64
N LEU A 86 -12.84 -2.09 2.93
CA LEU A 86 -12.25 -0.88 2.35
C LEU A 86 -13.18 -0.22 1.32
N LEU A 87 -13.96 -1.01 0.58
CA LEU A 87 -14.95 -0.54 -0.40
C LEU A 87 -16.35 -0.29 0.20
N GLY A 88 -16.55 -0.49 1.51
CA GLY A 88 -17.85 -0.34 2.16
C GLY A 88 -18.81 -1.52 1.96
N TYR A 89 -18.32 -2.69 1.55
CA TYR A 89 -19.15 -3.88 1.36
C TYR A 89 -19.15 -4.80 2.60
N THR A 90 -20.33 -5.27 2.96
CA THR A 90 -20.56 -6.26 4.02
C THR A 90 -21.35 -7.46 3.48
N TYR A 91 -20.97 -8.68 3.89
CA TYR A 91 -21.71 -9.90 3.56
C TYR A 91 -22.79 -10.16 4.62
N LYS A 92 -24.07 -10.16 4.20
CA LYS A 92 -25.22 -10.39 5.08
C LYS A 92 -25.80 -11.77 4.82
N LYS A 93 -26.25 -12.45 5.88
CA LYS A 93 -27.00 -13.71 5.75
C LYS A 93 -28.44 -13.40 5.35
N ASN A 94 -29.03 -14.28 4.56
CA ASN A 94 -30.47 -14.22 4.31
C ASN A 94 -31.24 -14.59 5.58
N SER A 95 -32.37 -13.90 5.79
CA SER A 95 -33.31 -14.20 6.88
C SER A 95 -33.97 -15.57 6.71
N PHE A 96 -34.06 -16.06 5.48
CA PHE A 96 -34.46 -17.42 5.15
C PHE A 96 -33.23 -18.34 5.18
N SER A 97 -33.22 -19.29 6.12
CA SER A 97 -32.08 -20.18 6.41
C SER A 97 -31.63 -21.05 5.23
N SER A 98 -32.49 -21.23 4.23
CA SER A 98 -32.22 -22.03 3.03
C SER A 98 -31.47 -21.27 1.93
N GLN A 99 -31.38 -19.95 1.99
CA GLN A 99 -30.78 -19.13 0.94
C GLN A 99 -29.35 -18.68 1.29
N LYS A 100 -28.45 -18.70 0.30
CA LYS A 100 -27.10 -18.14 0.46
C LYS A 100 -27.18 -16.64 0.77
N GLY A 101 -26.28 -16.14 1.61
CA GLY A 101 -26.15 -14.71 1.87
C GLY A 101 -25.63 -13.93 0.66
N TYR A 102 -25.61 -12.61 0.76
CA TYR A 102 -25.21 -11.73 -0.31
C TYR A 102 -24.41 -10.53 0.21
N CYS A 103 -23.62 -9.93 -0.67
CA CYS A 103 -22.80 -8.76 -0.41
C CYS A 103 -23.62 -7.49 -0.67
N VAL A 104 -23.61 -6.57 0.28
CA VAL A 104 -24.31 -5.28 0.21
C VAL A 104 -23.31 -4.17 0.48
N LYS A 105 -23.43 -3.06 -0.24
CA LYS A 105 -22.67 -1.83 0.02
C LYS A 105 -23.43 -1.00 1.06
N GLU A 106 -22.77 -0.64 2.14
CA GLU A 106 -23.31 0.24 3.19
C GLU A 106 -23.20 1.72 2.80
#